data_AF-A0A976S3S6-F1
#
_entry.id   AF-A0A976S3S6-F1
#
_cell.length_a   1.000
_cell.length_b   1.000
_cell.length_c   1.000
_cell.angle_alpha   90.00
_cell.angle_beta   90.00
_cell.angle_gamma   90.00
#
_symmetry.space_group_name_H-M   'P 1'
#
loop_
_entity.id
_entity.type
_entity.pdbx_description
1 polymer ?
#
loop_
_entity_poly.entity_id
_entity_poly.type
_entity_poly.pdbx_seq_one_letter_code
_entity_poly.pdbx_strand_id
1 'polypeptide(L)'
;MRFFVKAEPALPARSDQSRQIAVLLAGVLTVFLVTQLFTFDEFIVLADTFKLPGFNGFGFAASIVVFELLSLPFLLRMVLSPAFRIMSALSLVVGMVLWLYATIIVVFARSVESLGITGGLGTLTPGWWSIFFVSALAVLAAWTLWGLWPARRKEAK
;
A
#
# COMPACT_ATOMS: atom_id res chain seq x y z
N MET A 1 -25.01 9.35 -15.74
CA MET A 1 -23.54 9.19 -15.87
C MET A 1 -22.83 10.44 -15.31
N ARG A 2 -22.73 10.56 -13.99
CA ARG A 2 -22.07 11.70 -13.28
C ARG A 2 -20.71 11.34 -12.66
N PHE A 3 -20.25 10.10 -12.82
CA PHE A 3 -19.07 9.54 -12.15
C PHE A 3 -17.72 10.12 -12.61
N PHE A 4 -17.66 10.78 -13.78
CA PHE A 4 -16.40 11.20 -14.39
C PHE A 4 -16.16 12.72 -14.48
N VAL A 5 -17.12 13.57 -14.11
CA VAL A 5 -17.12 14.96 -14.65
C VAL A 5 -16.72 16.03 -13.64
N LYS A 6 -16.62 15.72 -12.33
CA LYS A 6 -16.19 16.74 -11.36
C LYS A 6 -15.27 16.16 -10.29
N ALA A 7 -14.12 16.79 -10.11
CA ALA A 7 -13.26 16.53 -8.98
C ALA A 7 -13.99 17.01 -7.72
N GLU A 8 -14.20 16.10 -6.78
CA GLU A 8 -14.94 16.40 -5.54
C GLU A 8 -13.98 16.31 -4.34
N PRO A 9 -14.12 17.19 -3.33
CA PRO A 9 -13.36 17.06 -2.11
C PRO A 9 -13.68 15.73 -1.39
N ALA A 10 -12.76 15.28 -0.54
CA ALA A 10 -12.97 14.06 0.24
C ALA A 10 -14.15 14.23 1.20
N LEU A 11 -14.96 13.16 1.36
CA LEU A 11 -15.98 13.11 2.39
C LEU A 11 -15.33 13.34 3.78
N PRO A 12 -16.05 13.97 4.74
CA PRO A 12 -15.53 14.10 6.09
C PRO A 12 -15.21 12.73 6.68
N ALA A 13 -14.11 12.65 7.41
CA ALA A 13 -13.68 11.41 8.05
C ALA A 13 -14.68 11.01 9.15
N ARG A 14 -14.85 9.70 9.38
CA ARG A 14 -15.66 9.19 10.51
C ARG A 14 -15.11 9.61 11.87
N SER A 15 -13.80 9.69 11.99
CA SER A 15 -13.10 10.11 13.21
C SER A 15 -11.81 10.82 12.85
N ASP A 16 -11.32 11.68 13.75
CA ASP A 16 -10.01 12.31 13.60
C ASP A 16 -8.88 11.28 13.63
N GLN A 17 -9.07 10.17 14.36
CA GLN A 17 -8.14 9.05 14.39
C GLN A 17 -7.94 8.43 13.00
N SER A 18 -9.01 8.15 12.25
CA SER A 18 -8.89 7.61 10.89
C SER A 18 -8.14 8.55 9.95
N ARG A 19 -8.28 9.87 10.15
CA ARG A 19 -7.51 10.87 9.39
C ARG A 19 -6.03 10.84 9.76
N GLN A 20 -5.71 10.78 11.04
CA GLN A 20 -4.32 10.73 11.52
C GLN A 20 -3.62 9.45 11.04
N ILE A 21 -4.28 8.30 11.15
CA ILE A 21 -3.75 7.01 10.68
C ILE A 21 -3.53 7.04 9.16
N ALA A 22 -4.43 7.65 8.38
CA ALA A 22 -4.25 7.76 6.94
C ALA A 22 -3.02 8.61 6.56
N VAL A 23 -2.76 9.70 7.28
CA VAL A 23 -1.55 10.52 7.07
C VAL A 23 -0.28 9.75 7.49
N LEU A 24 -0.33 9.02 8.61
CA LEU A 24 0.77 8.17 9.05
C LEU A 24 1.10 7.10 8.00
N LEU A 25 0.09 6.37 7.51
CA LEU A 25 0.24 5.37 6.46
C LEU A 25 0.76 6.00 5.16
N ALA A 26 0.28 7.18 4.78
CA ALA A 26 0.81 7.89 3.61
C ALA A 26 2.30 8.18 3.78
N GLY A 27 2.72 8.62 4.96
CA GLY A 27 4.14 8.85 5.26
C GLY A 27 4.99 7.58 5.13
N VAL A 28 4.55 6.49 5.78
CA VAL A 28 5.25 5.19 5.72
C VAL A 28 5.36 4.66 4.29
N LEU A 29 4.24 4.63 3.56
CA LEU A 29 4.24 4.17 2.16
C LEU A 29 5.03 5.09 1.25
N THR A 30 5.06 6.39 1.52
CA THR A 30 5.91 7.32 0.75
C THR A 30 7.38 7.01 0.96
N VAL A 31 7.81 6.70 2.20
CA VAL A 31 9.20 6.30 2.47
C VAL A 31 9.52 5.01 1.71
N PHE A 32 8.65 3.99 1.79
CA PHE A 32 8.84 2.73 1.06
C PHE A 32 8.96 2.98 -0.44
N LEU A 33 7.97 3.65 -1.03
CA LEU A 33 7.93 3.99 -2.44
C LEU A 33 9.18 4.73 -2.91
N VAL A 34 9.62 5.77 -2.17
CA VAL A 34 10.81 6.55 -2.53
C VAL A 34 12.05 5.67 -2.48
N THR A 35 12.25 4.92 -1.39
CA THR A 35 13.42 4.04 -1.27
C THR A 35 13.46 2.97 -2.36
N GLN A 36 12.32 2.34 -2.66
CA GLN A 36 12.20 1.36 -3.74
C GLN A 36 12.45 1.97 -5.11
N LEU A 37 11.96 3.17 -5.40
CA LEU A 37 12.21 3.86 -6.68
C LEU A 37 13.68 4.22 -6.86
N PHE A 38 14.38 4.63 -5.80
CA PHE A 38 15.82 4.93 -5.86
C PHE A 38 16.67 3.70 -6.17
N THR A 39 16.26 2.53 -5.69
CA THR A 39 16.97 1.26 -5.88
C THR A 39 16.11 0.25 -6.62
N PHE A 40 15.40 0.70 -7.67
CA PHE A 40 14.39 -0.15 -8.31
C PHE A 40 15.01 -1.38 -8.98
N ASP A 41 16.18 -1.22 -9.61
CA ASP A 41 16.92 -2.34 -10.22
C ASP A 41 17.31 -3.40 -9.18
N GLU A 42 17.82 -2.98 -8.02
CA GLU A 42 18.15 -3.89 -6.91
C GLU A 42 16.89 -4.53 -6.32
N PHE A 43 15.79 -3.79 -6.22
CA PHE A 43 14.52 -4.31 -5.74
C PHE A 43 13.94 -5.37 -6.69
N ILE A 44 14.10 -5.22 -8.02
CA ILE A 44 13.71 -6.25 -8.99
C ILE A 44 14.50 -7.54 -8.77
N VAL A 45 15.83 -7.43 -8.59
CA VAL A 45 16.69 -8.59 -8.34
C VAL A 45 16.29 -9.27 -7.03
N LEU A 46 16.09 -8.49 -5.97
CA LEU A 46 15.63 -8.99 -4.68
C LEU A 46 14.25 -9.67 -4.78
N ALA A 47 13.30 -9.05 -5.48
CA ALA A 47 11.96 -9.60 -5.71
C ALA A 47 12.01 -10.93 -6.48
N ASP A 48 12.98 -11.11 -7.39
CA ASP A 48 13.16 -12.38 -8.10
C ASP A 48 13.67 -13.50 -7.16
N THR A 49 14.38 -13.15 -6.09
CA THR A 49 14.81 -14.12 -5.07
C THR A 49 13.66 -14.64 -4.20
N PHE A 50 12.55 -13.90 -4.12
CA PHE A 50 11.38 -14.30 -3.34
C PHE A 50 10.66 -15.52 -3.95
N LYS A 51 10.89 -15.80 -5.24
CA LYS A 51 10.29 -16.92 -5.99
C LYS A 51 8.77 -17.02 -5.78
N LEU A 52 8.10 -15.87 -5.85
CA LEU A 52 6.65 -15.76 -5.63
C LEU A 52 5.87 -16.48 -6.74
N PRO A 53 5.00 -17.44 -6.41
CA PRO A 53 4.12 -18.06 -7.40
C PRO A 53 3.26 -17.02 -8.14
N GLY A 54 3.26 -17.06 -9.47
CA GLY A 54 2.46 -16.16 -10.32
C GLY A 54 3.09 -14.79 -10.61
N PHE A 55 4.26 -14.49 -10.06
CA PHE A 55 5.00 -13.25 -10.35
C PHE A 55 6.45 -13.56 -10.73
N ASN A 56 7.01 -12.78 -11.65
CA ASN A 56 8.46 -12.63 -11.76
C ASN A 56 8.92 -11.41 -10.93
N GLY A 57 10.22 -11.28 -10.68
CA GLY A 57 10.76 -10.17 -9.86
C GLY A 57 10.31 -8.79 -10.33
N PHE A 58 10.37 -8.54 -11.66
CA PHE A 58 9.93 -7.28 -12.25
C PHE A 58 8.43 -7.03 -12.04
N GLY A 59 7.58 -8.02 -12.32
CA GLY A 59 6.14 -7.90 -12.23
C GLY A 59 5.68 -7.64 -10.79
N PHE A 60 6.33 -8.28 -9.81
CA PHE A 60 6.07 -8.00 -8.40
C PHE A 60 6.51 -6.59 -8.01
N ALA A 61 7.77 -6.22 -8.29
CA ALA A 61 8.34 -4.92 -7.92
C ALA A 61 7.54 -3.77 -8.53
N ALA A 62 7.21 -3.86 -9.83
CA ALA A 62 6.39 -2.86 -10.52
C ALA A 62 4.98 -2.78 -9.93
N SER A 63 4.35 -3.93 -9.60
CA SER A 63 3.02 -3.95 -8.99
C SER A 63 3.02 -3.24 -7.64
N ILE A 64 3.98 -3.54 -6.77
CA ILE A 64 4.12 -2.89 -5.45
C ILE A 64 4.24 -1.38 -5.61
N VAL A 65 5.21 -0.91 -6.39
CA VAL A 65 5.46 0.53 -6.60
C VAL A 65 4.22 1.24 -7.15
N VAL A 66 3.55 0.65 -8.16
CA VAL A 66 2.34 1.22 -8.76
C VAL A 66 1.19 1.28 -7.76
N PHE A 67 0.92 0.21 -7.02
CA PHE A 67 -0.18 0.19 -6.05
C PHE A 67 0.09 1.09 -4.85
N GLU A 68 1.33 1.18 -4.38
CA GLU A 68 1.74 2.13 -3.34
C GLU A 68 1.51 3.57 -3.81
N LEU A 69 2.01 3.94 -4.99
CA LEU A 69 1.82 5.26 -5.56
C LEU A 69 0.33 5.61 -5.74
N LEU A 70 -0.46 4.69 -6.31
CA LEU A 70 -1.89 4.90 -6.54
C LEU A 70 -2.71 4.95 -5.25
N SER A 71 -2.20 4.43 -4.14
CA SER A 71 -2.86 4.50 -2.83
C SER A 71 -2.75 5.88 -2.17
N LEU A 72 -1.67 6.64 -2.45
CA LEU A 72 -1.39 7.92 -1.80
C LEU A 72 -2.49 8.96 -2.00
N PRO A 73 -3.09 9.15 -3.19
CA PRO A 73 -4.18 10.11 -3.37
C PRO A 73 -5.39 9.85 -2.46
N PHE A 74 -5.68 8.59 -2.14
CA PHE A 74 -6.73 8.22 -1.20
C PHE A 74 -6.33 8.56 0.25
N LEU A 75 -5.13 8.14 0.67
CA LEU A 75 -4.64 8.37 2.03
C LEU A 75 -4.48 9.87 2.37
N LEU A 76 -3.99 10.64 1.40
CA LEU A 76 -3.82 12.10 1.52
C LEU A 76 -5.12 12.88 1.28
N ARG A 77 -6.22 12.19 0.97
CA ARG A 77 -7.55 12.78 0.76
C ARG A 77 -7.55 13.88 -0.31
N MET A 78 -6.82 13.66 -1.41
CA MET A 78 -6.74 14.60 -2.52
C MET A 78 -8.11 14.82 -3.19
N VAL A 79 -8.24 15.95 -3.88
CA VAL A 79 -9.42 16.28 -4.69
C VAL A 79 -9.35 15.45 -5.97
N LEU A 80 -10.25 14.47 -6.09
CA LEU A 80 -10.21 13.45 -7.14
C LEU A 80 -11.63 13.20 -7.67
N SER A 81 -11.73 12.55 -8.82
CA SER A 81 -13.01 12.00 -9.28
C SER A 81 -13.45 10.85 -8.36
N PRO A 82 -14.77 10.60 -8.20
CA PRO A 82 -15.27 9.50 -7.39
C PRO A 82 -14.72 8.13 -7.80
N ALA A 83 -14.61 7.89 -9.11
CA ALA A 83 -14.07 6.63 -9.64
C ALA A 83 -12.59 6.43 -9.29
N PHE A 84 -11.77 7.47 -9.49
CA PHE A 84 -10.35 7.41 -9.17
C PHE A 84 -10.12 7.26 -7.66
N ARG A 85 -10.96 7.87 -6.82
CA ARG A 85 -10.88 7.70 -5.36
C ARG A 85 -11.15 6.25 -4.93
N ILE A 86 -12.10 5.56 -5.56
CA ILE A 86 -12.36 4.13 -5.30
C ILE A 86 -11.16 3.30 -5.76
N MET A 87 -10.64 3.57 -6.96
CA MET A 87 -9.46 2.89 -7.48
C MET A 87 -8.26 3.03 -6.54
N SER A 88 -7.94 4.25 -6.10
CA SER A 88 -6.87 4.49 -5.12
C SER A 88 -7.08 3.78 -3.79
N ALA A 89 -8.33 3.70 -3.31
CA ALA A 89 -8.65 2.94 -2.09
C ALA A 89 -8.43 1.43 -2.30
N LEU A 90 -8.77 0.89 -3.48
CA LEU A 90 -8.51 -0.50 -3.83
C LEU A 90 -7.00 -0.77 -4.00
N SER A 91 -6.25 0.17 -4.57
CA SER A 91 -4.79 0.07 -4.69
C SER A 91 -4.11 -0.08 -3.34
N LEU A 92 -4.59 0.62 -2.30
CA LEU A 92 -4.11 0.42 -0.92
C LEU A 92 -4.30 -1.04 -0.46
N VAL A 93 -5.49 -1.60 -0.67
CA VAL A 93 -5.81 -2.97 -0.26
C VAL A 93 -4.95 -3.97 -1.01
N VAL A 94 -4.85 -3.82 -2.34
CA VAL A 94 -4.05 -4.72 -3.18
C VAL A 94 -2.57 -4.66 -2.79
N GLY A 95 -2.02 -3.46 -2.58
CA GLY A 95 -0.63 -3.30 -2.13
C GLY A 95 -0.36 -3.99 -0.79
N MET A 96 -1.26 -3.84 0.19
CA MET A 96 -1.13 -4.52 1.49
C MET A 96 -1.24 -6.04 1.38
N VAL A 97 -2.13 -6.54 0.52
CA VAL A 97 -2.25 -7.99 0.27
C VAL A 97 -1.00 -8.54 -0.40
N LEU A 98 -0.42 -7.84 -1.38
CA LEU A 98 0.83 -8.24 -2.01
C LEU A 98 1.99 -8.26 -1.02
N TRP A 99 2.10 -7.25 -0.15
CA TRP A 99 3.11 -7.23 0.90
C TRP A 99 2.94 -8.37 1.90
N LEU A 100 1.72 -8.65 2.35
CA LEU A 100 1.44 -9.79 3.24
C LEU A 100 1.80 -11.12 2.58
N TYR A 101 1.38 -11.30 1.33
CA TYR A 101 1.66 -12.49 0.55
C TYR A 101 3.17 -12.75 0.41
N ALA A 102 3.92 -11.73 -0.01
CA ALA A 102 5.37 -11.82 -0.14
C ALA A 102 6.05 -12.08 1.20
N THR A 103 5.65 -11.35 2.25
CA THR A 103 6.22 -11.49 3.60
C THR A 103 6.03 -12.90 4.14
N ILE A 104 4.83 -13.49 3.98
CA ILE A 104 4.57 -14.86 4.39
C ILE A 104 5.52 -15.81 3.66
N ILE A 105 5.56 -15.77 2.33
CA ILE A 105 6.42 -16.68 1.54
C ILE A 105 7.88 -16.55 1.96
N VAL A 106 8.38 -15.33 2.03
CA VAL A 106 9.79 -15.02 2.34
C VAL A 106 10.17 -15.52 3.74
N VAL A 107 9.31 -15.35 4.74
CA VAL A 107 9.57 -15.84 6.11
C VAL A 107 9.60 -17.37 6.17
N PHE A 108 8.76 -18.06 5.39
CA PHE A 108 8.75 -19.53 5.35
C PHE A 108 9.87 -20.11 4.48
N ALA A 109 10.35 -19.40 3.45
CA ALA A 109 11.38 -19.86 2.52
C ALA A 109 12.80 -19.92 3.14
N ARG A 110 13.04 -19.21 4.27
CA ARG A 110 14.31 -19.18 5.07
C ARG A 110 15.61 -18.81 4.33
N SER A 111 15.59 -18.59 3.01
CA SER A 111 16.80 -18.35 2.19
C SER A 111 16.96 -16.92 1.67
N VAL A 112 16.10 -16.00 2.10
CA VAL A 112 16.07 -14.62 1.60
C VAL A 112 16.66 -13.67 2.63
N GLU A 113 17.58 -12.81 2.20
CA GLU A 113 18.36 -11.93 3.08
C GLU A 113 17.62 -10.66 3.50
N SER A 114 16.63 -10.21 2.70
CA SER A 114 15.89 -8.96 2.93
C SER A 114 14.42 -9.06 2.55
N LEU A 115 13.56 -8.35 3.30
CA LEU A 115 12.14 -8.19 3.00
C LEU A 115 11.86 -7.26 1.80
N GLY A 116 12.83 -6.43 1.41
CA GLY A 116 12.69 -5.52 0.25
C GLY A 116 11.77 -4.32 0.45
N ILE A 117 11.23 -4.12 1.65
CA ILE A 117 10.35 -2.98 1.99
C ILE A 117 11.03 -1.63 1.71
N THR A 118 12.34 -1.55 1.90
CA THR A 118 13.19 -0.37 1.65
C THR A 118 13.92 -0.43 0.30
N GLY A 119 13.47 -1.29 -0.62
CA GLY A 119 14.24 -1.61 -1.82
C GLY A 119 15.58 -2.26 -1.48
N GLY A 120 16.67 -1.76 -2.07
CA GLY A 120 18.05 -2.20 -1.84
C GLY A 120 18.84 -1.35 -0.84
N LEU A 121 18.29 -0.22 -0.36
CA LEU A 121 18.99 0.69 0.57
C LEU A 121 19.21 0.11 1.98
N GLY A 122 18.49 -0.95 2.33
CA GLY A 122 18.59 -1.57 3.66
C GLY A 122 18.20 -3.03 3.62
N THR A 123 18.94 -3.85 4.36
CA THR A 123 18.64 -5.27 4.53
C THR A 123 17.86 -5.46 5.82
N LEU A 124 16.57 -5.78 5.68
CA LEU A 124 15.71 -6.15 6.79
C LEU A 124 15.51 -7.66 6.76
N THR A 125 16.26 -8.38 7.59
CA THR A 125 16.20 -9.84 7.63
C THR A 125 14.78 -10.30 7.96
N PRO A 126 14.16 -11.11 7.08
CA PRO A 126 12.82 -11.63 7.31
C PRO A 126 12.72 -12.46 8.59
N GLY A 127 11.64 -12.29 9.33
CA GLY A 127 11.35 -13.09 10.52
C GLY A 127 9.91 -12.91 10.98
N TRP A 128 9.51 -13.53 12.09
CA TRP A 128 8.13 -13.40 12.59
C TRP A 128 7.69 -11.96 12.84
N TRP A 129 8.65 -11.09 13.23
CA TRP A 129 8.40 -9.66 13.41
C TRP A 129 7.85 -9.00 12.15
N SER A 130 8.27 -9.42 10.95
CA SER A 130 7.86 -8.80 9.70
C SER A 130 6.41 -9.13 9.34
N ILE A 131 5.97 -10.36 9.66
CA ILE A 131 4.56 -10.75 9.52
C ILE A 131 3.70 -9.84 10.43
N PHE A 132 4.10 -9.66 11.69
CA PHE A 132 3.36 -8.78 12.60
C PHE A 132 3.37 -7.33 12.13
N PHE A 133 4.51 -6.84 11.65
CA PHE A 133 4.66 -5.48 11.15
C PHE A 133 3.75 -5.22 9.94
N VAL A 134 3.82 -6.05 8.90
CA VAL A 134 3.00 -5.90 7.70
C VAL A 134 1.51 -6.14 8.01
N SER A 135 1.19 -7.06 8.92
CA SER A 135 -0.19 -7.25 9.39
C SER A 135 -0.72 -6.03 10.12
N ALA A 136 0.10 -5.37 10.95
CA ALA A 136 -0.28 -4.13 11.60
C ALA A 136 -0.57 -3.03 10.56
N LEU A 137 0.27 -2.89 9.53
CA LEU A 137 0.00 -1.95 8.43
C LEU A 137 -1.30 -2.29 7.69
N ALA A 138 -1.56 -3.57 7.41
CA ALA A 138 -2.80 -4.01 6.77
C ALA A 138 -4.05 -3.73 7.64
N VAL A 139 -3.96 -3.90 8.96
CA VAL A 139 -5.04 -3.55 9.90
C VAL A 139 -5.27 -2.04 9.92
N LEU A 140 -4.21 -1.23 9.96
CA LEU A 140 -4.33 0.23 9.86
C LEU A 140 -4.95 0.64 8.51
N ALA A 141 -4.55 -0.02 7.42
CA ALA A 141 -5.12 0.21 6.10
C ALA A 141 -6.62 -0.11 6.09
N ALA A 142 -7.03 -1.26 6.65
CA ALA A 142 -8.45 -1.61 6.79
C ALA A 142 -9.22 -0.60 7.65
N TRP A 143 -8.61 -0.11 8.73
CA TRP A 143 -9.19 0.92 9.60
C TRP A 143 -9.42 2.24 8.86
N THR A 144 -8.43 2.68 8.07
CA THR A 144 -8.57 3.88 7.22
C THR A 144 -9.62 3.69 6.14
N LEU A 145 -9.68 2.50 5.53
CA LEU A 145 -10.67 2.15 4.52
C LEU A 145 -12.10 2.25 5.08
N TRP A 146 -12.32 1.71 6.27
CA TRP A 146 -13.60 1.81 6.97
C TRP A 146 -13.95 3.25 7.37
N GLY A 147 -12.96 4.00 7.85
CA GLY A 147 -13.13 5.39 8.31
C GLY A 147 -13.33 6.42 7.20
N LEU A 148 -12.78 6.16 6.00
CA LEU A 148 -12.69 7.09 4.88
C LEU A 148 -13.34 6.56 3.59
N TRP A 149 -14.15 5.50 3.68
CA TRP A 149 -14.71 4.79 2.52
C TRP A 149 -15.37 5.75 1.50
N PRO A 150 -14.91 5.77 0.24
CA PRO A 150 -15.32 6.79 -0.73
C PRO A 150 -16.75 6.63 -1.27
N ALA A 151 -17.30 5.41 -1.25
CA ALA A 151 -18.67 5.16 -1.71
C ALA A 151 -19.71 5.25 -0.56
N ARG A 152 -19.35 5.85 0.58
CA ARG A 152 -20.30 6.06 1.67
C ARG A 152 -21.40 7.04 1.23
N ARG A 153 -22.67 6.67 1.44
CA ARG A 153 -23.79 7.61 1.25
C ARG A 153 -23.61 8.78 2.22
N LYS A 154 -23.69 10.02 1.71
CA LYS A 154 -23.85 11.20 2.57
C LYS A 154 -25.16 11.01 3.32
N GLU A 155 -25.09 10.80 4.62
CA GLU A 155 -26.26 10.99 5.49
C GLU A 155 -26.63 12.46 5.35
N ALA A 156 -27.78 12.72 4.73
CA ALA A 156 -28.33 14.07 4.64
C ALA A 156 -28.61 14.53 6.08
N LYS A 157 -27.86 15.53 6.54
CA LYS A 157 -28.28 16.34 7.67
C LYS A 157 -29.35 17.31 7.19
#